data_AF-A0A6M0AGU0-F1
#
_entry.id   AF-A0A6M0AGU0-F1
#
_cell.length_a   1.000
_cell.length_b   1.000
_cell.length_c   1.000
_cell.angle_alpha   90.00
_cell.angle_beta   90.00
_cell.angle_gamma   90.00
#
_symmetry.space_group_name_H-M   'P 1'
#
loop_
_entity.id
_entity.type
_entity.pdbx_description
1 polymer ?
#
loop_
_entity_poly.entity_id
_entity_poly.type
_entity_poly.pdbx_seq_one_letter_code
_entity_poly.pdbx_strand_id
1 'polypeptide(L)'
;MVVLGDREFCSPKLGHWLGERKAYFCLRQKCDTKILPENEVYQELRDYGLKPGMKVFINNCQVTKTNGFGTFNVACKWKRNYRGFKTKEAWYILT
;
A
#
# COMPACT_ATOMS: atom_id res chain seq x y z
N MET A 1 12.01 -16.78 -0.81
CA MET A 1 12.05 -16.04 0.47
C MET A 1 11.17 -14.82 0.32
N VAL A 2 10.31 -14.53 1.31
CA VAL A 2 9.39 -13.39 1.26
C VAL A 2 9.73 -12.45 2.42
N VAL A 3 9.88 -11.16 2.13
CA VAL A 3 10.16 -10.14 3.15
C VAL A 3 8.84 -9.54 3.63
N LEU A 4 8.57 -9.63 4.92
CA LEU A 4 7.40 -9.02 5.55
C LEU A 4 7.85 -7.83 6.40
N GLY A 5 7.35 -6.64 6.08
CA GLY A 5 7.61 -5.43 6.86
C GLY A 5 6.31 -4.83 7.37
N ASP A 6 6.24 -4.53 8.66
CA ASP A 6 5.10 -3.82 9.27
C ASP A 6 5.30 -2.29 9.22
N ARG A 7 4.48 -1.51 9.95
CA ARG A 7 4.32 -0.05 9.79
C ARG A 7 5.59 0.78 9.90
N GLU A 8 6.64 0.26 10.54
CA GLU A 8 7.92 0.96 10.67
C GLU A 8 8.74 0.96 9.36
N PHE A 9 8.42 0.06 8.44
CA PHE A 9 9.13 -0.12 7.18
C PHE A 9 8.34 0.43 5.98
N CYS A 10 7.73 1.61 6.13
CA CYS A 10 7.02 2.33 5.06
C CYS A 10 7.96 3.03 4.06
N SER A 11 9.26 2.71 4.05
CA SER A 11 10.23 3.43 3.21
C SER A 11 10.11 3.02 1.74
N PRO A 12 9.82 3.96 0.81
CA PRO A 12 9.77 3.67 -0.62
C PRO A 12 11.10 3.18 -1.16
N LYS A 13 12.21 3.66 -0.57
CA LYS A 13 13.58 3.22 -0.88
C LYS A 13 13.78 1.72 -0.62
N LEU A 14 13.18 1.21 0.45
CA LEU A 14 13.27 -0.21 0.79
C LEU A 14 12.48 -1.05 -0.22
N GLY A 15 11.26 -0.63 -0.56
CA GLY A 15 10.45 -1.30 -1.58
C GLY A 15 11.16 -1.35 -2.93
N HIS A 16 11.78 -0.24 -3.33
CA HIS A 16 12.57 -0.17 -4.56
C HIS A 16 13.76 -1.11 -4.57
N TRP A 17 14.56 -1.08 -3.51
CA TRP A 17 15.73 -1.93 -3.40
C TRP A 17 15.36 -3.43 -3.36
N LEU A 18 14.23 -3.78 -2.75
CA LEU A 18 13.70 -5.15 -2.79
C LEU A 18 13.21 -5.54 -4.20
N GLY A 19 12.56 -4.61 -4.90
CA GLY A 19 12.11 -4.77 -6.29
C GLY A 19 13.28 -4.97 -7.27
N GLU A 20 14.35 -4.18 -7.15
CA GLU A 20 15.57 -4.34 -7.95
C GLU A 20 16.20 -5.73 -7.78
N ARG A 21 16.12 -6.27 -6.55
CA ARG A 21 16.58 -7.63 -6.23
C ARG A 21 15.61 -8.74 -6.67
N LYS A 22 14.47 -8.39 -7.28
CA LYS A 22 13.37 -9.30 -7.64
C LYS A 22 12.91 -10.15 -6.46
N ALA A 23 13.01 -9.61 -5.24
CA ALA A 23 12.56 -10.28 -4.03
C ALA A 23 11.06 -10.03 -3.85
N TYR A 24 10.32 -11.05 -3.42
CA TYR A 24 8.93 -10.88 -3.03
C TYR A 24 8.86 -10.20 -1.67
N PHE A 25 8.09 -9.11 -1.56
CA PHE A 25 7.89 -8.41 -0.31
C PHE A 25 6.42 -8.01 -0.11
N CYS A 26 6.03 -7.90 1.16
CA CYS A 26 4.79 -7.28 1.55
C CYS A 26 5.12 -6.24 2.62
N LEU A 27 5.00 -4.96 2.27
CA LEU A 27 5.25 -3.85 3.19
C LEU A 27 3.93 -3.18 3.57
N ARG A 28 3.61 -3.16 4.85
CA ARG A 28 2.39 -2.49 5.33
C ARG A 28 2.56 -0.98 5.28
N GLN A 29 1.67 -0.32 4.57
CA GLN A 29 1.63 1.14 4.42
C GLN A 29 0.67 1.78 5.42
N LYS A 30 0.90 3.07 5.70
CA LYS A 30 -0.03 3.91 6.46
C LYS A 30 -1.10 4.50 5.52
N CYS A 31 -2.19 5.00 6.10
CA CYS A 31 -3.32 5.56 5.34
C CYS A 31 -2.99 6.89 4.64
N ASP A 32 -1.96 7.59 5.11
CA ASP A 32 -1.43 8.85 4.57
C ASP A 32 -0.38 8.64 3.46
N THR A 33 -0.06 7.38 3.12
CA THR A 33 0.85 7.10 2.02
C THR A 33 0.25 7.62 0.70
N LYS A 34 1.05 8.41 -0.02
CA LYS A 34 0.71 8.98 -1.33
C LYS A 34 1.06 8.00 -2.44
N ILE A 35 0.08 7.71 -3.27
CA ILE A 35 0.24 6.87 -4.44
C ILE A 35 -0.14 7.64 -5.70
N LEU A 36 0.58 7.36 -6.78
CA LEU A 36 0.33 7.89 -8.11
C LEU A 36 0.02 6.72 -9.04
N PRO A 37 -1.24 6.49 -9.39
CA PRO A 37 -1.60 5.54 -10.44
C PRO A 37 -1.07 6.02 -11.80
N GLU A 38 -0.80 5.09 -12.71
CA GLU A 38 -0.19 5.31 -14.03
C GLU A 38 -0.85 6.41 -14.87
N ASN A 39 -2.13 6.73 -14.62
CA ASN A 39 -2.94 7.70 -15.38
C ASN A 39 -3.63 8.78 -14.53
N GLU A 40 -3.26 8.97 -13.26
CA GLU A 40 -4.01 9.85 -12.34
C GLU A 40 -3.13 10.85 -11.57
N VAL A 41 -3.80 11.73 -10.84
CA VAL A 41 -3.20 12.67 -9.88
C VAL A 41 -2.75 11.91 -8.63
N TYR A 42 -1.74 12.44 -7.92
CA TYR A 42 -1.37 11.94 -6.60
C TYR A 42 -2.59 11.93 -5.66
N GLN A 43 -2.92 10.76 -5.13
CA GLN A 43 -3.98 10.57 -4.15
C GLN A 43 -3.41 9.85 -2.93
N GLU A 44 -3.96 10.17 -1.75
CA GLU A 44 -3.61 9.41 -0.55
C GLU A 44 -4.49 8.17 -0.46
N LEU A 45 -3.99 7.13 0.19
CA LEU A 45 -4.74 5.89 0.34
C LEU A 45 -6.08 6.05 1.08
N ARG A 46 -6.18 7.07 1.95
CA ARG A 46 -7.44 7.46 2.60
C ARG A 46 -8.49 8.03 1.64
N ASP A 47 -8.06 8.64 0.53
CA ASP A 47 -8.96 9.30 -0.44
C ASP A 47 -9.73 8.27 -1.28
N TYR A 48 -9.23 7.03 -1.36
CA TYR A 48 -9.94 5.91 -1.98
C TYR A 48 -11.23 5.50 -1.24
N GLY A 49 -11.58 6.17 -0.13
CA GLY A 49 -12.89 6.05 0.50
C GLY A 49 -13.22 4.65 0.99
N LEU A 50 -12.20 3.86 1.37
CA LEU A 50 -12.37 2.48 1.83
C LEU A 50 -13.32 2.45 3.03
N LYS A 51 -14.26 1.51 3.00
CA LYS A 51 -15.21 1.25 4.10
C LYS A 51 -15.06 -0.18 4.59
N PRO A 52 -15.44 -0.48 5.85
CA PRO A 52 -15.41 -1.84 6.38
C PRO A 52 -16.15 -2.83 5.47
N GLY A 53 -15.45 -3.85 4.97
CA GLY A 53 -15.95 -4.83 4.01
C GLY A 53 -15.44 -4.67 2.58
N MET A 54 -14.77 -3.56 2.26
CA MET A 54 -14.21 -3.31 0.93
C MET A 54 -12.81 -3.91 0.76
N LYS A 55 -12.51 -4.27 -0.49
CA LYS A 55 -11.18 -4.67 -0.97
C LYS A 55 -10.93 -3.92 -2.26
N VAL A 56 -9.76 -3.29 -2.38
CA VAL A 56 -9.34 -2.56 -3.57
C VAL A 56 -7.92 -3.01 -3.90
N PHE A 57 -7.63 -3.19 -5.18
CA PHE A 57 -6.29 -3.54 -5.65
C PHE A 57 -5.90 -2.51 -6.70
N ILE A 58 -4.77 -1.86 -6.47
CA ILE A 58 -4.25 -0.77 -7.30
C ILE A 58 -2.97 -1.28 -7.94
N ASN A 59 -2.97 -1.38 -9.26
CA ASN A 59 -1.82 -1.87 -10.02
C ASN A 59 -0.96 -0.73 -10.53
N ASN A 60 0.33 -1.01 -10.69
CA ASN A 60 1.30 -0.12 -11.32
C ASN A 60 1.27 1.31 -10.75
N CYS A 61 1.20 1.47 -9.43
CA CYS A 61 1.25 2.78 -8.81
C CYS A 61 2.68 3.11 -8.35
N GLN A 62 3.09 4.35 -8.55
CA GLN A 62 4.30 4.88 -7.94
C GLN A 62 3.98 5.31 -6.51
N VAL A 63 4.82 4.89 -5.57
CA VAL A 63 4.67 5.26 -4.16
C VAL A 63 5.67 6.37 -3.86
N THR A 64 5.15 7.57 -3.56
CA THR A 64 5.83 8.87 -3.32
C THR A 64 6.14 9.77 -4.52
N LYS A 65 6.38 11.06 -4.20
CA LYS A 65 6.60 12.18 -5.13
C LYS A 65 7.95 12.18 -5.84
N THR A 66 8.85 11.25 -5.51
CA THR A 66 10.21 11.25 -6.03
C THR A 66 10.25 10.42 -7.31
N ASN A 67 10.42 11.09 -8.45
CA ASN A 67 10.63 10.42 -9.74
C ASN A 67 11.86 9.51 -9.62
N GLY A 68 11.69 8.22 -9.92
CA GLY A 68 12.78 7.24 -9.93
C GLY A 68 12.55 5.99 -9.07
N PHE A 69 11.50 5.97 -8.23
CA PHE A 69 11.05 4.73 -7.62
C PHE A 69 10.11 4.00 -8.59
N GLY A 70 10.41 2.74 -8.90
CA GLY A 70 9.63 1.88 -9.79
C GLY A 70 8.14 1.76 -9.43
N THR A 71 7.39 1.07 -10.28
CA THR A 71 5.96 0.81 -10.07
C THR A 71 5.76 -0.36 -9.11
N PHE A 72 4.78 -0.23 -8.22
CA PHE A 72 4.40 -1.25 -7.25
C PHE A 72 2.90 -1.51 -7.34
N ASN A 73 2.46 -2.63 -6.77
CA ASN A 73 1.04 -2.91 -6.59
C ASN A 73 0.67 -2.67 -5.12
N VAL A 74 -0.53 -2.13 -4.90
CA VAL A 74 -1.05 -1.88 -3.56
C VAL A 74 -2.36 -2.63 -3.37
N ALA A 75 -2.36 -3.54 -2.39
CA ALA A 75 -3.55 -4.21 -1.92
C ALA A 75 -4.14 -3.50 -0.70
N CYS A 76 -5.37 -3.03 -0.85
CA CYS A 76 -6.15 -2.39 0.19
C CYS A 76 -7.26 -3.34 0.66
N LYS A 77 -7.38 -3.55 1.97
CA LYS A 77 -8.42 -4.39 2.56
C LYS A 77 -8.91 -3.82 3.87
N TRP A 78 -10.20 -3.58 3.98
CA TRP A 78 -10.84 -3.25 5.25
C TRP A 78 -11.73 -4.42 5.69
N LYS A 79 -11.37 -5.07 6.80
CA LYS A 79 -12.19 -6.15 7.35
C LYS A 79 -13.55 -5.60 7.81
N ARG A 80 -14.64 -6.30 7.49
CA ARG A 80 -15.98 -5.94 7.97
C ARG A 80 -16.02 -6.03 9.49
N ASN A 81 -16.75 -5.11 10.12
CA ASN A 81 -17.03 -5.16 11.55
C ASN A 81 -17.86 -6.41 11.86
N TYR A 82 -17.38 -7.29 12.73
CA TYR A 82 -18.08 -8.51 13.12
C TYR A 82 -17.91 -8.75 14.63
N ARG A 83 -19.01 -9.11 15.31
CA ARG A 83 -19.04 -9.43 16.76
C ARG A 83 -18.27 -8.44 17.64
N GLY A 84 -18.49 -7.14 17.44
CA GLY A 84 -17.85 -6.08 18.23
C GLY A 84 -16.40 -5.74 17.84
N PHE A 85 -15.77 -6.51 16.94
CA PHE A 85 -14.43 -6.20 16.45
C PHE A 85 -14.49 -5.12 15.36
N LYS A 86 -14.23 -3.87 15.76
CA LYS A 86 -14.08 -2.72 14.85
C LYS A 86 -12.61 -2.48 14.53
N THR A 87 -12.19 -2.69 13.29
CA THR A 87 -10.86 -2.25 12.84
C THR A 87 -10.89 -0.75 12.60
N LYS A 88 -10.04 -0.01 13.33
CA LYS A 88 -9.94 1.46 13.24
C LYS A 88 -9.51 1.94 11.85
N GLU A 89 -8.73 1.13 11.14
CA GLU A 89 -8.15 1.49 9.84
C GLU A 89 -8.14 0.29 8.88
N ALA A 90 -8.16 0.58 7.58
CA ALA A 90 -7.89 -0.39 6.53
C ALA A 90 -6.43 -0.87 6.57
N TRP A 91 -6.19 -2.03 5.98
CA TRP A 91 -4.85 -2.54 5.73
C TRP A 91 -4.44 -2.18 4.32
N TYR A 92 -3.26 -1.59 4.20
CA TYR A 92 -2.64 -1.22 2.94
C TYR A 92 -1.33 -2.00 2.84
N ILE A 93 -1.18 -2.79 1.78
CA ILE A 93 -0.03 -3.67 1.60
C ILE A 93 0.57 -3.38 0.23
N LEU A 94 1.84 -2.98 0.24
CA LEU A 94 2.65 -2.78 -0.95
C LEU A 94 3.30 -4.12 -1.34
N THR A 95 3.24 -4.47 -2.63
CA THR A 95 3.83 -5.68 -3.23
C THR A 95 4.46 -5.40 -4.58
#